data_AF-A0A9E0M8B2-F1
#
_entry.id   AF-A0A9E0M8B2-F1
#
_cell.length_a   1.000
_cell.length_b   1.000
_cell.length_c   1.000
_cell.angle_alpha   90.00
_cell.angle_beta   90.00
_cell.angle_gamma   90.00
#
_symmetry.space_group_name_H-M   'P 1'
#
loop_
_entity.id
_entity.type
_entity.pdbx_description
1 polymer ?
#
loop_
_entity_poly.entity_id
_entity_poly.type
_entity_poly.pdbx_seq_one_letter_code
_entity_poly.pdbx_strand_id
1 'polypeptide(L)'
;GEVKAGGPAAAAGLRQGDRVLAVDGVALTDAQTLRERIRAGVHDNRPVEQRWSIERDGRMMETMVAPRLVSDGGQNVGRIDAFVGRPPEMVTVRHGPVEGLVQGFTRTWEVSALTVKMLGRMLVGEASLKNLSGPITIADYAGQSVQQGLAYYLGFLALVSVSLGVLNLLPLPMLDGGHLMYYIFEAVTGRPVSELWLARLQRGGIAVLLAMMSIALFNDVARLLGLH
;
A
#
# COMPACT_ATOMS: atom_id res chain seq x y z
N GLY A 1 14.17 18.35 2.45
CA GLY A 1 13.62 17.09 2.96
C GLY A 1 12.89 17.33 4.26
N GLU A 2 12.01 16.41 4.63
CA GLU A 2 11.25 16.43 5.88
C GLU A 2 11.77 15.32 6.81
N VAL A 3 11.88 15.60 8.11
CA VAL A 3 12.36 14.64 9.11
C VAL A 3 11.19 14.22 9.99
N LYS A 4 10.89 12.91 10.05
CA LYS A 4 9.80 12.41 10.88
C LYS A 4 10.18 12.49 12.37
N ALA A 5 9.30 13.05 13.19
CA ALA A 5 9.48 13.12 14.64
C ALA A 5 9.67 11.73 15.26
N GLY A 6 10.63 11.60 16.18
CA GLY A 6 10.97 10.33 16.85
C GLY A 6 11.69 9.29 15.97
N GLY A 7 12.00 9.63 14.71
CA GLY A 7 12.80 8.79 13.81
C GLY A 7 14.31 8.90 14.05
N PRO A 8 15.12 7.97 13.53
CA PRO A 8 16.57 8.01 13.74
C PRO A 8 17.25 9.28 13.22
N ALA A 9 16.76 9.88 12.13
CA ALA A 9 17.21 11.18 11.66
C ALA A 9 16.96 12.31 12.69
N ALA A 10 15.79 12.31 13.34
CA ALA A 10 15.48 13.29 14.38
C ALA A 10 16.34 13.09 15.63
N ALA A 11 16.60 11.83 16.02
CA ALA A 11 17.47 11.50 17.14
C ALA A 11 18.93 11.95 16.90
N ALA A 12 19.38 11.89 15.65
CA ALA A 12 20.68 12.43 15.21
C ALA A 12 20.69 13.97 15.07
N GLY A 13 19.61 14.66 15.41
CA GLY A 13 19.51 16.11 15.36
C GLY A 13 19.41 16.69 13.94
N LEU A 14 19.08 15.88 12.93
CA LEU A 14 18.75 16.36 11.59
C LEU A 14 17.46 17.17 11.63
N ARG A 15 17.40 18.22 10.82
CA ARG A 15 16.27 19.14 10.72
C ARG A 15 15.83 19.30 9.27
N GLN A 16 14.58 19.70 9.11
CA GLN A 16 14.09 20.15 7.81
C GLN A 16 14.94 21.34 7.34
N GLY A 17 15.40 21.27 6.09
CA GLY A 17 16.27 22.30 5.50
C GLY A 17 17.75 21.91 5.46
N ASP A 18 18.18 20.89 6.20
CA ASP A 18 19.57 20.41 6.15
C ASP A 18 19.91 19.90 4.75
N ARG A 19 21.05 20.34 4.23
CA ARG A 19 21.62 19.84 2.99
C ARG A 19 22.72 18.83 3.32
N VAL A 20 22.51 17.57 2.96
CA VAL A 20 23.51 16.51 3.16
C VAL A 20 24.53 16.58 2.03
N LEU A 21 25.81 16.66 2.39
CA LEU A 21 26.91 16.82 1.44
C LEU A 21 27.74 15.55 1.30
N ALA A 22 27.94 14.80 2.39
CA ALA A 22 28.69 13.55 2.37
C ALA A 22 28.18 12.56 3.43
N VAL A 23 28.37 11.27 3.17
CA VAL A 23 28.19 10.19 4.15
C VAL A 23 29.44 9.31 4.16
N ASP A 24 30.02 9.12 5.34
CA ASP A 24 31.26 8.39 5.58
C ASP A 24 32.41 8.87 4.68
N GLY A 25 32.52 10.19 4.53
CA GLY A 25 33.55 10.84 3.72
C GLY A 25 33.30 10.79 2.20
N VAL A 26 32.22 10.15 1.74
CA VAL A 26 31.88 10.12 0.31
C VAL A 26 30.86 11.20 -0.02
N ALA A 27 31.25 12.09 -0.94
CA ALA A 27 30.39 13.16 -1.43
C ALA A 27 29.13 12.61 -2.12
N LEU A 28 28.00 13.27 -1.87
CA LEU A 28 26.71 12.94 -2.47
C LEU A 28 26.43 13.88 -3.63
N THR A 29 26.09 13.30 -4.78
CA THR A 29 25.69 14.05 -5.99
C THR A 29 24.18 14.19 -6.10
N ASP A 30 23.40 13.25 -5.57
CA ASP A 30 21.94 13.28 -5.63
C ASP A 30 21.27 12.59 -4.43
N ALA A 31 19.94 12.71 -4.37
CA ALA A 31 19.10 12.09 -3.36
C ALA A 31 19.06 10.55 -3.46
N GLN A 32 19.33 9.98 -4.62
CA GLN A 32 19.28 8.53 -4.83
C GLN A 32 20.48 7.85 -4.17
N THR A 33 21.68 8.38 -4.41
CA THR A 33 22.94 7.98 -3.80
C THR A 33 22.84 8.02 -2.28
N LEU A 34 22.18 9.04 -1.72
CA LEU A 34 21.92 9.12 -0.29
C LEU A 34 21.02 7.97 0.20
N ARG A 35 19.92 7.68 -0.51
CA ARG A 35 19.02 6.57 -0.15
C ARG A 35 19.72 5.21 -0.19
N GLU A 36 20.56 4.99 -1.20
CA GLU A 36 21.35 3.76 -1.32
C GLU A 36 22.32 3.59 -0.15
N ARG A 37 23.02 4.68 0.24
CA ARG A 37 23.91 4.65 1.41
C ARG A 37 23.18 4.42 2.72
N ILE A 38 22.03 5.04 2.94
CA ILE A 38 21.20 4.77 4.12
C ILE A 38 20.82 3.29 4.19
N ARG A 39 20.35 2.72 3.07
CA ARG A 39 19.94 1.31 2.98
C ARG A 39 21.10 0.37 3.25
N ALA A 40 22.29 0.71 2.76
CA ALA A 40 23.54 -0.02 2.96
C ALA A 40 24.15 0.17 4.36
N GLY A 41 23.60 1.05 5.21
CA GLY A 41 24.01 1.26 6.61
C GLY A 41 23.65 0.11 7.56
N VAL A 42 23.53 -1.11 7.03
CA VAL A 42 23.26 -2.35 7.76
C VAL A 42 24.35 -3.34 7.40
N HIS A 43 25.06 -3.82 8.40
CA HIS A 43 26.12 -4.83 8.25
C HIS A 43 25.85 -5.96 9.25
N ASP A 44 25.95 -7.22 8.81
CA ASP A 44 25.65 -8.40 9.63
C ASP A 44 24.32 -8.31 10.40
N ASN A 45 23.30 -7.78 9.72
CA ASN A 45 21.96 -7.57 10.28
C ASN A 45 21.90 -6.62 11.49
N ARG A 46 22.89 -5.74 11.63
CA ARG A 46 22.95 -4.69 12.66
C ARG A 46 23.06 -3.32 12.01
N PRO A 47 22.39 -2.30 12.57
CA PRO A 47 22.56 -0.94 12.11
C PRO A 47 23.97 -0.46 12.41
N VAL A 48 24.61 0.18 11.43
CA VAL A 48 25.93 0.78 11.56
C VAL A 48 25.76 2.30 11.55
N GLU A 49 26.36 2.97 12.54
CA GLU A 49 26.37 4.42 12.57
C GLU A 49 27.13 4.99 11.37
N GLN A 50 26.53 5.98 10.72
CA GLN A 50 27.10 6.66 9.57
C GLN A 50 27.44 8.10 9.96
N ARG A 51 28.62 8.58 9.53
CA ARG A 51 29.02 9.97 9.70
C ARG A 51 28.49 10.82 8.56
N TRP A 52 27.67 11.81 8.87
CA TRP A 52 27.03 12.67 7.89
C TRP A 52 27.60 14.08 7.98
N SER A 53 28.10 14.60 6.86
CA SER A 53 28.45 16.00 6.72
C SER A 53 27.25 16.75 6.14
N ILE A 54 26.73 17.73 6.88
CA ILE A 54 25.56 18.52 6.50
C ILE A 54 25.89 20.01 6.48
N GLU A 55 25.15 20.76 5.69
CA GLU A 55 25.11 22.21 5.70
C GLU A 55 23.75 22.66 6.23
N ARG A 56 23.78 23.49 7.29
CA ARG A 56 22.61 24.12 7.90
C ARG A 56 22.88 25.62 8.03
N ASP A 57 22.03 26.45 7.45
CA ASP A 57 22.16 27.90 7.47
C ASP A 57 23.57 28.40 7.03
N GLY A 58 24.15 27.73 6.03
CA GLY A 58 25.49 28.02 5.51
C GLY A 58 26.66 27.58 6.40
N ARG A 59 26.38 26.84 7.49
CA ARG A 59 27.40 26.26 8.36
C ARG A 59 27.54 24.77 8.11
N MET A 60 28.78 24.33 7.98
CA MET A 60 29.13 22.92 7.91
C MET A 60 29.05 22.30 9.31
N MET A 61 28.37 21.17 9.41
CA MET A 61 28.22 20.39 10.63
C MET A 61 28.42 18.91 10.34
N GLU A 62 28.88 18.16 11.33
CA GLU A 62 28.89 16.71 11.28
C GLU A 62 27.89 16.14 12.29
N THR A 63 27.22 15.06 11.92
CA THR A 63 26.35 14.30 12.83
C THR A 63 26.47 12.80 12.58
N MET A 64 26.22 12.01 13.62
CA MET A 64 26.20 10.55 13.55
C MET A 64 24.75 10.08 13.43
N VAL A 65 24.45 9.35 12.36
CA VAL A 65 23.11 8.84 12.08
C VAL A 65 23.15 7.31 12.14
N ALA A 66 22.46 6.73 13.11
CA ALA A 66 22.25 5.29 13.19
C ALA A 66 20.92 4.93 12.50
N PRO A 67 20.89 4.18 11.38
CA PRO A 67 19.64 3.73 10.79
C PRO A 67 18.94 2.70 11.71
N ARG A 68 17.64 2.54 11.54
CA ARG A 68 16.91 1.39 12.10
C ARG A 68 16.83 0.28 11.06
N LEU A 69 16.91 -0.96 11.53
CA LEU A 69 16.67 -2.15 10.72
C LEU A 69 15.18 -2.27 10.36
N VAL A 70 14.87 -2.40 9.08
CA VAL A 70 13.51 -2.65 8.58
C VAL A 70 13.56 -3.77 7.54
N SER A 71 12.60 -4.70 7.60
CA SER A 71 12.44 -5.73 6.56
C SER A 71 11.68 -5.16 5.36
N ASP A 72 12.30 -5.15 4.19
CA ASP A 72 11.72 -4.74 2.91
C ASP A 72 11.86 -5.90 1.92
N GLY A 73 10.76 -6.54 1.56
CA GLY A 73 10.75 -7.65 0.58
C GLY A 73 11.58 -8.89 0.98
N GLY A 74 11.80 -9.13 2.27
CA GLY A 74 12.61 -10.25 2.77
C GLY A 74 14.11 -9.92 2.95
N GLN A 75 14.53 -8.70 2.63
CA GLN A 75 15.88 -8.20 2.93
C GLN A 75 15.83 -7.16 4.05
N ASN A 76 16.80 -7.20 4.96
CA ASN A 76 16.90 -6.22 6.02
C ASN A 76 17.71 -5.01 5.54
N VAL A 77 17.08 -3.84 5.57
CA VAL A 77 17.64 -2.58 5.07
C VAL A 77 17.64 -1.50 6.15
N GLY A 78 18.54 -0.54 6.02
CA GLY A 78 18.59 0.64 6.89
C GLY A 78 17.53 1.67 6.53
N ARG A 79 16.90 2.27 7.54
CA ARG A 79 15.94 3.38 7.37
C ARG A 79 16.12 4.42 8.47
N ILE A 80 16.14 5.70 8.09
CA ILE A 80 16.31 6.84 9.02
C ILE A 80 15.04 7.71 9.17
N ASP A 81 13.95 7.36 8.50
CA ASP A 81 12.66 8.08 8.53
C ASP A 81 12.76 9.58 8.19
N ALA A 82 13.58 9.89 7.18
CA ALA A 82 13.64 11.21 6.55
C ALA A 82 13.25 11.13 5.08
N PHE A 83 12.45 12.09 4.61
CA PHE A 83 12.15 12.29 3.20
C PHE A 83 13.26 13.12 2.56
N VAL A 84 14.09 12.47 1.74
CA VAL A 84 15.20 13.13 1.05
C VAL A 84 14.69 13.86 -0.19
N GLY A 85 15.16 15.10 -0.39
CA GLY A 85 14.78 15.95 -1.52
C GLY A 85 13.66 16.94 -1.22
N ARG A 86 13.26 17.69 -2.24
CA ARG A 86 11.93 18.31 -2.30
C ARG A 86 10.99 17.27 -2.93
N PRO A 87 9.73 17.14 -2.48
CA PRO A 87 8.75 16.43 -3.29
C PRO A 87 8.82 17.00 -4.71
N PRO A 88 8.89 16.17 -5.76
CA PRO A 88 8.83 16.69 -7.12
C PRO A 88 7.60 17.58 -7.23
N GLU A 89 7.74 18.75 -7.87
CA GLU A 89 6.59 19.62 -8.12
C GLU A 89 5.59 18.83 -8.96
N MET A 90 4.45 18.52 -8.35
CA MET A 90 3.39 17.78 -9.00
C MET A 90 2.73 18.72 -10.02
N VAL A 91 3.06 18.54 -11.29
CA VAL A 91 2.38 19.24 -12.38
C VAL A 91 1.12 18.47 -12.76
N THR A 92 -0.01 19.18 -12.87
CA THR A 92 -1.24 18.58 -13.39
C THR A 92 -1.11 18.39 -14.89
N VAL A 93 -0.86 17.15 -15.31
CA VAL A 93 -0.88 16.78 -16.73
C VAL A 93 -2.33 16.58 -17.15
N ARG A 94 -2.77 17.30 -18.18
CA ARG A 94 -4.10 17.14 -18.77
C ARG A 94 -4.00 16.22 -19.98
N HIS A 95 -4.52 15.01 -19.85
CA HIS A 95 -4.63 14.09 -20.97
C HIS A 95 -5.83 14.42 -21.84
N GLY A 96 -5.71 14.18 -23.15
CA GLY A 96 -6.84 14.26 -24.07
C GLY A 96 -7.85 13.12 -23.86
N PRO A 97 -9.04 13.15 -24.50
CA PRO A 97 -10.07 12.13 -24.28
C PRO A 97 -9.62 10.70 -24.56
N VAL A 98 -8.89 10.48 -25.66
CA VAL A 98 -8.38 9.15 -26.06
C VAL A 98 -7.29 8.68 -25.11
N GLU A 99 -6.32 9.54 -24.83
CA GLU A 99 -5.21 9.22 -23.93
C GLU A 99 -5.73 8.95 -22.51
N GLY A 100 -6.72 9.72 -22.04
CA GLY A 100 -7.38 9.51 -20.76
C GLY A 100 -8.10 8.16 -20.67
N LEU A 101 -8.72 7.68 -21.74
CA LEU A 101 -9.32 6.34 -21.78
C LEU A 101 -8.26 5.23 -21.68
N VAL A 102 -7.16 5.36 -22.41
CA VAL A 102 -6.05 4.40 -22.36
C VAL A 102 -5.40 4.38 -20.98
N GLN A 103 -5.15 5.55 -20.40
CA GLN A 103 -4.63 5.68 -19.03
C GLN A 103 -5.61 5.10 -18.01
N GLY A 104 -6.91 5.35 -18.17
CA GLY A 104 -7.97 4.80 -17.32
C GLY A 104 -8.03 3.27 -17.37
N PHE A 105 -7.93 2.68 -18.56
CA PHE A 105 -7.86 1.23 -18.72
C PHE A 105 -6.59 0.65 -18.07
N THR A 106 -5.43 1.27 -18.34
CA THR A 106 -4.14 0.86 -17.75
C THR A 106 -4.20 0.90 -16.23
N ARG A 107 -4.71 1.99 -15.67
CA ARG A 107 -4.86 2.15 -14.22
C ARG A 107 -5.82 1.13 -13.63
N THR A 108 -6.93 0.85 -14.31
CA THR A 108 -7.89 -0.17 -13.90
C THR A 108 -7.23 -1.55 -13.84
N TRP A 109 -6.42 -1.89 -14.86
CA TRP A 109 -5.68 -3.14 -14.91
C TRP A 109 -4.65 -3.25 -13.78
N GLU A 110 -3.87 -2.19 -13.54
CA GLU A 110 -2.89 -2.14 -12.44
C GLU A 110 -3.54 -2.36 -11.08
N VAL A 111 -4.62 -1.63 -10.78
CA VAL A 111 -5.36 -1.76 -9.54
C VAL A 111 -5.95 -3.16 -9.42
N SER A 112 -6.52 -3.70 -10.49
CA SER A 112 -7.09 -5.06 -10.49
C SER A 112 -6.04 -6.12 -10.18
N ALA A 113 -4.90 -6.07 -10.87
CA ALA A 113 -3.81 -7.01 -10.67
C ALA A 113 -3.23 -6.93 -9.24
N LEU A 114 -3.10 -5.71 -8.70
CA LEU A 114 -2.67 -5.51 -7.33
C LEU A 114 -3.68 -6.11 -6.33
N THR A 115 -4.97 -5.90 -6.54
CA THR A 115 -6.03 -6.47 -5.70
C THR A 115 -5.97 -8.00 -5.68
N VAL A 116 -5.88 -8.65 -6.86
CA VAL A 116 -5.75 -10.11 -6.95
C VAL A 116 -4.49 -10.60 -6.22
N LYS A 117 -3.35 -9.92 -6.40
CA LYS A 117 -2.09 -10.28 -5.73
C LYS A 117 -2.20 -10.16 -4.20
N MET A 118 -2.84 -9.10 -3.71
CA MET A 118 -3.07 -8.89 -2.28
C MET A 118 -3.98 -9.96 -1.69
N LEU A 119 -5.07 -10.30 -2.38
CA LEU A 119 -5.96 -11.39 -1.97
C LEU A 119 -5.23 -12.74 -1.91
N GLY A 120 -4.41 -13.05 -2.92
CA GLY A 120 -3.58 -14.26 -2.92
C GLY A 120 -2.62 -14.32 -1.72
N ARG A 121 -1.94 -13.22 -1.40
CA ARG A 121 -1.07 -13.12 -0.22
C ARG A 121 -1.82 -13.27 1.10
N MET A 122 -3.06 -12.81 1.18
CA MET A 122 -3.91 -13.01 2.36
C MET A 122 -4.27 -14.49 2.55
N LEU A 123 -4.57 -15.21 1.45
CA LEU A 123 -4.88 -16.64 1.50
C LEU A 123 -3.68 -17.50 1.96
N VAL A 124 -2.46 -17.10 1.59
CA VAL A 124 -1.22 -17.79 1.98
C VAL A 124 -0.72 -17.34 3.37
N GLY A 125 -1.35 -16.33 3.98
CA GLY A 125 -1.02 -15.81 5.32
C GLY A 125 0.12 -14.78 5.36
N GLU A 126 0.61 -14.33 4.21
CA GLU A 126 1.64 -13.28 4.09
C GLU A 126 1.09 -11.87 4.32
N ALA A 127 -0.23 -11.68 4.19
CA ALA A 127 -0.90 -10.41 4.40
C ALA A 127 -2.00 -10.53 5.46
N SER A 128 -2.08 -9.54 6.34
CA SER A 128 -3.05 -9.51 7.43
C SER A 128 -4.45 -9.16 6.94
N LEU A 129 -5.45 -9.97 7.32
CA LEU A 129 -6.88 -9.67 7.14
C LEU A 129 -7.32 -8.38 7.87
N LYS A 130 -6.52 -7.89 8.82
CA LYS A 130 -6.76 -6.62 9.53
C LYS A 130 -6.55 -5.37 8.65
N ASN A 131 -5.91 -5.54 7.50
CA ASN A 131 -5.72 -4.48 6.51
C ASN A 131 -6.88 -4.39 5.52
N LEU A 132 -7.89 -5.26 5.61
CA LEU A 132 -9.09 -5.16 4.80
C LEU A 132 -9.92 -3.99 5.33
N SER A 133 -10.15 -2.98 4.48
CA SER A 133 -11.00 -1.84 4.81
C SER A 133 -12.43 -2.32 5.02
N GLY A 134 -12.96 -2.18 6.23
CA GLY A 134 -14.35 -2.48 6.52
C GLY A 134 -15.31 -1.37 6.03
N PRO A 135 -16.63 -1.61 6.10
CA PRO A 135 -17.64 -0.67 5.60
C PRO A 135 -17.58 0.72 6.25
N ILE A 136 -17.19 0.80 7.53
CA ILE A 136 -17.11 2.07 8.24
C ILE A 136 -15.87 2.84 7.79
N THR A 137 -14.73 2.14 7.63
CA THR A 137 -13.52 2.75 7.07
C THR A 137 -13.77 3.29 5.66
N ILE A 138 -14.49 2.54 4.80
CA ILE A 138 -14.88 3.01 3.46
C ILE A 138 -15.72 4.29 3.55
N ALA A 139 -16.69 4.36 4.46
CA ALA A 139 -17.52 5.55 4.65
C ALA A 139 -16.72 6.78 5.11
N ASP A 140 -15.78 6.60 6.04
CA ASP A 140 -14.90 7.67 6.52
C ASP A 140 -13.98 8.20 5.41
N TYR A 141 -13.31 7.30 4.67
CA TYR A 141 -12.49 7.70 3.53
C TYR A 141 -13.29 8.39 2.43
N ALA A 142 -14.54 7.96 2.18
CA ALA A 142 -15.44 8.66 1.27
C ALA A 142 -15.65 10.11 1.72
N GLY A 143 -15.95 10.33 3.01
CA GLY A 143 -16.11 11.67 3.59
C GLY A 143 -14.86 12.54 3.47
N GLN A 144 -13.69 11.98 3.75
CA GLN A 144 -12.40 12.69 3.61
C GLN A 144 -12.08 13.03 2.15
N SER A 145 -12.38 12.14 1.21
CA SER A 145 -12.11 12.36 -0.22
C SER A 145 -12.96 13.49 -0.81
N VAL A 146 -14.19 13.68 -0.32
CA VAL A 146 -15.05 14.83 -0.70
C VAL A 146 -14.42 16.15 -0.27
N GLN A 147 -13.83 16.21 0.94
CA GLN A 147 -13.16 17.41 1.44
C GLN A 147 -11.90 17.76 0.64
N GLN A 148 -11.26 16.77 0.01
CA GLN A 148 -10.09 16.96 -0.86
C GLN A 148 -10.46 17.40 -2.29
N GLY A 149 -11.74 17.30 -2.66
CA GLY A 149 -12.27 17.75 -3.94
C GLY A 149 -12.65 16.62 -4.90
N LEU A 150 -13.30 17.01 -6.01
CA LEU A 150 -13.96 16.08 -6.92
C LEU A 150 -13.03 15.01 -7.52
N ALA A 151 -11.79 15.38 -7.87
CA ALA A 151 -10.83 14.45 -8.45
C ALA A 151 -10.47 13.30 -7.48
N TYR A 152 -10.27 13.62 -6.19
CA TYR A 152 -9.99 12.63 -5.15
C TYR A 152 -11.20 11.75 -4.89
N TYR A 153 -12.39 12.33 -4.83
CA TYR A 153 -13.64 11.58 -4.67
C TYR A 153 -13.89 10.59 -5.82
N LEU A 154 -13.74 11.03 -7.07
CA LEU A 154 -13.87 10.16 -8.25
C LEU A 154 -12.79 9.07 -8.28
N GLY A 155 -11.56 9.40 -7.88
CA GLY A 155 -10.47 8.42 -7.75
C GLY A 155 -10.77 7.37 -6.69
N PHE A 156 -11.32 7.78 -5.54
CA PHE A 156 -11.75 6.87 -4.48
C PHE A 156 -12.90 5.97 -4.94
N LEU A 157 -13.94 6.54 -5.57
CA LEU A 157 -15.03 5.77 -6.15
C LEU A 157 -14.52 4.75 -7.17
N ALA A 158 -13.63 5.16 -8.08
CA ALA A 158 -13.04 4.26 -9.05
C ALA A 158 -12.27 3.11 -8.37
N LEU A 159 -11.47 3.40 -7.35
CA LEU A 159 -10.74 2.38 -6.58
C LEU A 159 -11.70 1.36 -5.94
N VAL A 160 -12.78 1.83 -5.30
CA VAL A 160 -13.78 0.97 -4.66
C VAL A 160 -14.52 0.14 -5.72
N SER A 161 -14.96 0.77 -6.81
CA SER A 161 -15.65 0.08 -7.91
C SER A 161 -14.81 -1.02 -8.54
N VAL A 162 -13.53 -0.75 -8.82
CA VAL A 162 -12.62 -1.76 -9.38
C VAL A 162 -12.39 -2.88 -8.36
N SER A 163 -12.17 -2.55 -7.09
CA SER A 163 -11.94 -3.55 -6.04
C SER A 163 -13.14 -4.47 -5.83
N LEU A 164 -14.35 -3.91 -5.80
CA LEU A 164 -15.60 -4.69 -5.74
C LEU A 164 -15.82 -5.52 -7.00
N GLY A 165 -15.52 -4.97 -8.18
CA GLY A 165 -15.60 -5.71 -9.44
C GLY A 165 -14.67 -6.92 -9.46
N VAL A 166 -13.43 -6.77 -9.03
CA VAL A 166 -12.46 -7.88 -8.91
C VAL A 166 -12.91 -8.91 -7.90
N LEU A 167 -13.39 -8.46 -6.74
CA LEU A 167 -13.89 -9.36 -5.69
C LEU A 167 -15.10 -10.15 -6.17
N ASN A 168 -16.05 -9.50 -6.87
CA ASN A 168 -17.21 -10.14 -7.46
C ASN A 168 -16.85 -11.15 -8.56
N LEU A 169 -15.71 -10.98 -9.23
CA LEU A 169 -15.23 -11.91 -10.25
C LEU A 169 -14.48 -13.12 -9.68
N LEU A 170 -14.21 -13.15 -8.37
CA LEU A 170 -13.61 -14.33 -7.73
C LEU A 170 -14.54 -15.54 -7.86
N PRO A 171 -13.99 -16.77 -7.94
CA PRO A 171 -14.75 -18.01 -8.00
C PRO A 171 -15.36 -18.35 -6.62
N LEU A 172 -16.08 -17.39 -6.03
CA LEU A 172 -16.75 -17.54 -4.76
C LEU A 172 -18.24 -17.79 -4.99
N PRO A 173 -18.82 -18.79 -4.32
CA PRO A 173 -20.24 -19.10 -4.44
C PRO A 173 -21.07 -17.93 -3.93
N MET A 174 -22.08 -17.50 -4.69
CA MET A 174 -22.93 -16.30 -4.49
C MET A 174 -22.43 -14.99 -5.12
N LEU A 175 -21.17 -14.91 -5.56
CA LEU A 175 -20.69 -13.80 -6.38
C LEU A 175 -20.86 -14.11 -7.87
N ASP A 176 -20.82 -13.08 -8.71
CA ASP A 176 -20.95 -13.21 -10.17
C ASP A 176 -19.88 -14.17 -10.75
N GLY A 177 -18.67 -14.17 -10.20
CA GLY A 177 -17.59 -15.09 -10.55
C GLY A 177 -17.86 -16.55 -10.16
N GLY A 178 -18.73 -16.80 -9.19
CA GLY A 178 -19.24 -18.14 -8.88
C GLY A 178 -20.05 -18.72 -10.03
N HIS A 179 -20.91 -17.91 -10.64
CA HIS A 179 -21.64 -18.31 -11.85
C HIS A 179 -20.69 -18.58 -13.02
N LEU A 180 -19.72 -17.69 -13.23
CA LEU A 180 -18.68 -17.86 -14.24
C LEU A 180 -17.91 -19.18 -14.04
N MET A 181 -17.56 -19.52 -12.79
CA MET A 181 -16.91 -20.78 -12.45
C MET A 181 -17.76 -21.99 -12.85
N TYR A 182 -19.07 -21.98 -12.59
CA TYR A 182 -19.95 -23.08 -12.99
C TYR A 182 -20.06 -23.21 -14.51
N TYR A 183 -20.14 -22.10 -15.24
CA TYR A 183 -20.16 -22.13 -16.70
C TYR A 183 -18.86 -22.64 -17.29
N ILE A 184 -17.71 -22.26 -16.72
CA ILE A 184 -16.42 -22.81 -17.13
C ILE A 184 -16.39 -24.32 -16.86
N PHE A 185 -16.85 -24.77 -15.69
CA PHE A 185 -16.94 -26.18 -15.37
C PHE A 185 -17.84 -26.95 -16.34
N GLU A 186 -19.03 -26.42 -16.64
CA GLU A 186 -19.98 -27.03 -17.58
C GLU A 186 -19.43 -27.06 -19.00
N ALA A 187 -18.76 -26.00 -19.46
CA ALA A 187 -18.11 -25.94 -20.77
C ALA A 187 -16.99 -26.98 -20.91
N VAL A 188 -16.24 -27.25 -19.84
CA VAL A 188 -15.15 -28.24 -19.85
C VAL A 188 -15.67 -29.68 -19.70
N THR A 189 -16.69 -29.89 -18.86
CA THR A 189 -17.17 -31.25 -18.51
C THR A 189 -18.38 -31.71 -19.33
N GLY A 190 -19.05 -30.80 -20.04
CA GLY A 190 -20.29 -31.03 -20.77
C GLY A 190 -21.48 -31.39 -19.87
N ARG A 191 -21.37 -31.18 -18.55
CA ARG A 191 -22.40 -31.54 -17.58
C ARG A 191 -22.67 -30.38 -16.61
N PRO A 192 -23.94 -30.09 -16.29
CA PRO A 192 -24.26 -29.06 -15.31
C PRO A 192 -23.82 -29.50 -13.90
N VAL A 193 -23.46 -28.52 -13.07
CA VAL A 193 -23.23 -28.73 -11.63
C VAL A 193 -24.54 -29.13 -10.98
N SER A 194 -24.55 -30.16 -10.12
CA SER A 194 -25.80 -30.61 -9.51
C SER A 194 -26.39 -29.55 -8.57
N GLU A 195 -27.72 -29.42 -8.57
CA GLU A 195 -28.44 -28.44 -7.75
C GLU A 195 -28.12 -28.58 -6.25
N LEU A 196 -27.91 -29.82 -5.79
CA LEU A 196 -27.55 -30.10 -4.40
C LEU A 196 -26.16 -29.54 -4.05
N TRP A 197 -25.19 -29.65 -4.97
CA TRP A 197 -23.87 -29.04 -4.79
C TRP A 197 -23.95 -27.52 -4.83
N LEU A 198 -24.71 -26.95 -5.78
CA LEU A 198 -24.91 -25.52 -5.89
C LEU A 198 -25.50 -24.92 -4.60
N ALA A 199 -26.56 -25.53 -4.06
CA ALA A 199 -27.21 -25.10 -2.83
C ALA A 199 -26.28 -25.19 -1.61
N ARG A 200 -25.47 -26.26 -1.50
CA ARG A 200 -24.48 -26.39 -0.42
C ARG A 200 -23.38 -25.34 -0.54
N LEU A 201 -22.88 -25.14 -1.75
CA LEU A 201 -21.77 -24.24 -2.01
C LEU A 201 -22.20 -22.78 -1.76
N GLN A 202 -23.41 -22.39 -2.18
CA GLN A 202 -24.00 -21.08 -1.89
C GLN A 202 -24.20 -20.84 -0.38
N ARG A 203 -24.72 -21.82 0.37
CA ARG A 203 -24.86 -21.72 1.84
C ARG A 203 -23.49 -21.56 2.52
N GLY A 204 -22.49 -22.30 2.06
CA GLY A 204 -21.11 -22.14 2.53
C GLY A 204 -20.56 -20.74 2.21
N GLY A 205 -20.77 -20.26 1.00
CA GLY A 205 -20.38 -18.91 0.56
C GLY A 205 -21.03 -17.81 1.42
N ILE A 206 -22.33 -17.91 1.70
CA ILE A 206 -23.04 -17.00 2.62
C ILE A 206 -22.40 -17.01 4.01
N ALA A 207 -22.16 -18.19 4.56
CA ALA A 207 -21.59 -18.31 5.90
C ALA A 207 -20.19 -17.68 6.00
N VAL A 208 -19.33 -17.91 4.99
CA VAL A 208 -18.00 -17.30 4.91
C VAL A 208 -18.09 -15.78 4.75
N LEU A 209 -18.95 -15.29 3.86
CA LEU A 209 -19.14 -13.86 3.63
C LEU A 209 -19.63 -13.15 4.90
N LEU A 210 -20.61 -13.72 5.60
CA LEU A 210 -21.09 -13.20 6.88
C LEU A 210 -19.97 -13.20 7.94
N ALA A 211 -19.20 -14.28 8.05
CA ALA A 211 -18.08 -14.35 8.99
C ALA A 211 -17.03 -13.27 8.69
N MET A 212 -16.66 -13.08 7.41
CA MET A 212 -15.73 -12.03 6.99
C MET A 212 -16.29 -10.64 7.29
N MET A 213 -17.56 -10.38 7.00
CA MET A 213 -18.21 -9.10 7.32
C MET A 213 -18.23 -8.83 8.83
N SER A 214 -18.51 -9.84 9.66
CA SER A 214 -18.46 -9.71 11.10
C SER A 214 -17.05 -9.38 11.60
N ILE A 215 -16.02 -10.04 11.06
CA ILE A 215 -14.62 -9.75 11.40
C ILE A 215 -14.23 -8.33 10.97
N ALA A 216 -14.60 -7.91 9.76
CA ALA A 216 -14.30 -6.58 9.25
C ALA A 216 -14.97 -5.49 10.09
N LEU A 217 -16.25 -5.67 10.44
CA LEU A 217 -16.99 -4.74 11.29
C LEU A 217 -16.41 -4.69 12.70
N PHE A 218 -16.07 -5.83 13.29
CA PHE A 218 -15.40 -5.88 14.60
C PHE A 218 -14.06 -5.12 14.57
N ASN A 219 -13.25 -5.32 13.53
CA ASN A 219 -11.99 -4.62 13.36
C ASN A 219 -12.17 -3.11 13.20
N ASP A 220 -13.18 -2.67 12.43
CA ASP A 220 -13.53 -1.26 12.27
C ASP A 220 -13.92 -0.62 13.62
N VAL A 221 -14.79 -1.28 14.39
CA VAL A 221 -15.23 -0.79 15.71
C VAL A 221 -14.08 -0.77 16.72
N ALA A 222 -13.26 -1.82 16.77
CA ALA A 222 -12.10 -1.88 17.66
C ALA A 222 -11.11 -0.74 17.39
N ARG A 223 -10.89 -0.41 16.10
CA ARG A 223 -10.07 0.72 15.67
C ARG A 223 -10.65 2.06 16.11
N LEU A 224 -11.96 2.27 15.95
CA LEU A 224 -12.64 3.50 16.35
C LEU A 224 -12.61 3.73 17.87
N LEU A 225 -12.67 2.65 18.65
CA LEU A 225 -12.58 2.69 20.11
C LEU A 225 -11.14 2.79 20.64
N GLY A 226 -10.14 2.85 19.75
CA GLY A 226 -8.72 2.97 20.13
C GLY A 226 -8.14 1.73 20.81
N LEU A 227 -8.75 0.56 20.61
CA LEU A 227 -8.29 -0.71 21.18
C LEU A 227 -7.11 -1.31 20.38
N HIS A 228 -6.72 -0.69 19.26
CA HIS A 228 -5.59 -1.04 18.39
C HIS A 228 -4.97 0.19 17.72
#